data_AF-A0A7T5E1Q4-F1
#
_entry.id   AF-A0A7T5E1Q4-F1
#
_cell.length_a   1.000
_cell.length_b   1.000
_cell.length_c   1.000
_cell.angle_alpha   90.00
_cell.angle_beta   90.00
_cell.angle_gamma   90.00
#
_symmetry.space_group_name_H-M   'P 1'
#
loop_
_entity.id
_entity.type
_entity.pdbx_description
1 polymer ?
#
loop_
_entity_poly.entity_id
_entity_poly.type
_entity_poly.pdbx_seq_one_letter_code
_entity_poly.pdbx_strand_id
1 'polypeptide(L)'
;MLTDHQLLQELQQKQQQLESFRSASGEVLQSLLDQYDWGLVSGAGHNGLPLVTLRLNHRISLDDPALLDLAEQAEQTWGPVDFALFSGETNEPLRVLSQTLLDQRWRWRQSPS
;
A
#
# COMPACT_ATOMS: atom_id res chain seq x y z
N MET A 1 23.17 -6.31 13.77
CA MET A 1 22.77 -7.39 12.85
C MET A 1 21.77 -8.24 13.61
N LEU A 2 20.58 -8.45 13.03
CA LEU A 2 19.57 -9.35 13.61
C LEU A 2 20.10 -10.79 13.54
N THR A 3 19.80 -11.61 14.55
CA THR A 3 20.04 -13.06 14.47
C THR A 3 18.99 -13.73 13.59
N ASP A 4 19.28 -14.91 13.03
CA ASP A 4 18.34 -15.64 12.15
C ASP A 4 16.98 -15.87 12.83
N HIS A 5 16.96 -16.05 14.15
CA HIS A 5 15.73 -16.21 14.93
C HIS A 5 14.91 -14.91 15.02
N GLN A 6 15.58 -13.76 15.20
CA GLN A 6 14.91 -12.45 15.22
C GLN A 6 14.33 -12.11 13.84
N LEU A 7 15.07 -12.44 12.77
CA LEU A 7 14.58 -12.29 11.40
C LEU A 7 13.33 -13.14 11.15
N LEU A 8 13.33 -14.42 11.58
CA LEU A 8 12.18 -15.31 11.46
C LEU A 8 10.94 -14.77 12.19
N GLN A 9 11.12 -14.24 13.40
CA GLN A 9 10.02 -13.64 14.17
C GLN A 9 9.46 -12.39 13.49
N GLU A 10 10.32 -11.51 12.97
CA GLU A 10 9.87 -10.33 12.22
C GLU A 10 9.11 -10.71 10.94
N LEU A 11 9.58 -11.72 10.21
CA LEU A 11 8.91 -12.21 9.00
C LEU A 11 7.53 -12.80 9.32
N GLN A 12 7.42 -13.60 10.38
CA GLN A 12 6.14 -14.14 10.83
C GLN A 12 5.16 -13.04 11.25
N GLN A 13 5.64 -12.03 11.98
CA GLN A 13 4.80 -10.92 12.41
C GLN A 13 4.29 -10.11 11.21
N LYS A 14 5.15 -9.86 10.22
CA LYS A 14 4.76 -9.17 8.97
C LYS A 14 3.74 -9.98 8.18
N GLN A 15 3.94 -11.29 8.07
CA GLN A 15 2.99 -12.18 7.40
C GLN A 15 1.61 -12.13 8.07
N GLN A 16 1.56 -12.20 9.41
CA GLN A 16 0.30 -12.16 10.15
C GLN A 16 -0.41 -10.80 10.02
N GLN A 17 0.35 -9.69 10.01
CA GLN A 17 -0.20 -8.36 9.75
C GLN A 17 -0.81 -8.27 8.35
N LEU A 18 -0.12 -8.83 7.35
CA LEU A 18 -0.57 -8.88 5.96
C LEU A 18 -1.88 -9.65 5.84
N GLU A 19 -1.93 -10.86 6.41
CA GLU A 19 -3.11 -11.72 6.37
C GLU A 19 -4.31 -11.09 7.09
N SER A 20 -4.07 -10.48 8.25
CA SER A 20 -5.10 -9.76 9.00
C SER A 20 -5.69 -8.61 8.16
N PHE A 21 -4.85 -7.85 7.47
CA PHE A 21 -5.28 -6.79 6.56
C PHE A 21 -6.08 -7.30 5.37
N ARG A 22 -5.62 -8.39 4.71
CA ARG A 22 -6.40 -9.03 3.62
C ARG A 22 -7.79 -9.41 4.11
N SER A 23 -7.87 -10.06 5.27
CA SER A 23 -9.15 -10.53 5.80
C SER A 23 -10.11 -9.41 6.19
N ALA A 24 -9.59 -8.26 6.63
CA ALA A 24 -10.38 -7.09 7.00
C ALA A 24 -10.83 -6.26 5.78
N SER A 25 -10.12 -6.38 4.66
CA SER A 25 -10.44 -5.68 3.42
C SER A 25 -11.69 -6.24 2.73
N GLY A 26 -12.47 -5.37 2.08
CA GLY A 26 -13.65 -5.77 1.29
C GLY A 26 -13.28 -6.62 0.05
N GLU A 27 -14.27 -7.32 -0.53
CA GLU A 27 -14.06 -8.28 -1.64
C GLU A 27 -13.30 -7.69 -2.84
N VAL A 28 -13.51 -6.41 -3.16
CA VAL A 28 -12.83 -5.71 -4.26
C VAL A 28 -11.33 -5.57 -3.97
N LEU A 29 -10.99 -5.15 -2.76
CA LEU A 29 -9.60 -4.98 -2.36
C LEU A 29 -8.92 -6.33 -2.20
N GLN A 30 -9.58 -7.35 -1.64
CA GLN A 30 -9.06 -8.72 -1.62
C GLN A 30 -8.75 -9.24 -3.03
N SER A 31 -9.68 -9.07 -3.97
CA SER A 31 -9.49 -9.49 -5.36
C SER A 31 -8.29 -8.79 -6.01
N LEU A 32 -8.05 -7.52 -5.68
CA LEU A 32 -6.88 -6.78 -6.15
C LEU A 32 -5.59 -7.32 -5.51
N LEU A 33 -5.60 -7.52 -4.19
CA LEU A 33 -4.45 -8.04 -3.42
C LEU A 33 -4.07 -9.48 -3.78
N ASP A 34 -5.00 -10.26 -4.34
CA ASP A 34 -4.75 -11.60 -4.84
C ASP A 34 -4.20 -11.62 -6.27
N GLN A 35 -4.45 -10.57 -7.06
CA GLN A 35 -3.97 -10.45 -8.43
C GLN A 35 -2.52 -9.91 -8.52
N TYR A 36 -2.05 -9.23 -7.48
CA TYR A 36 -0.79 -8.49 -7.50
C TYR A 36 0.15 -8.87 -6.37
N ASP A 37 1.45 -8.68 -6.61
CA ASP A 37 2.46 -8.83 -5.58
C ASP A 37 2.43 -7.61 -4.66
N TRP A 38 2.24 -7.85 -3.36
CA TRP A 38 2.19 -6.78 -2.37
C TRP A 38 2.70 -7.22 -1.00
N GLY A 39 3.12 -6.25 -0.20
CA GLY A 39 3.70 -6.50 1.11
C GLY A 39 3.65 -5.28 2.01
N LEU A 40 3.90 -5.50 3.29
CA LEU A 40 4.02 -4.46 4.31
C LEU A 40 5.37 -4.58 5.02
N VAL A 41 6.10 -3.46 5.10
CA VAL A 41 7.38 -3.37 5.79
C VAL A 41 7.34 -2.25 6.82
N SER A 42 7.32 -2.63 8.09
CA SER A 42 7.34 -1.70 9.22
C SER A 42 8.61 -0.83 9.23
N GLY A 43 8.47 0.48 9.45
CA GLY A 43 9.58 1.41 9.63
C GLY A 43 10.39 1.78 8.38
N ALA A 44 10.04 1.24 7.20
CA ALA A 44 10.73 1.52 5.94
C ALA A 44 10.11 2.68 5.13
N GLY A 45 8.96 3.18 5.57
CA GLY A 45 8.28 4.32 4.98
C GLY A 45 8.94 5.65 5.36
N HIS A 46 8.54 6.71 4.68
CA HIS A 46 8.93 8.06 5.01
C HIS A 46 8.59 8.38 6.49
N ASN A 47 9.49 9.04 7.20
CA ASN A 47 9.37 9.33 8.64
C ASN A 47 9.13 8.10 9.54
N GLY A 48 9.53 6.91 9.11
CA GLY A 48 9.34 5.67 9.86
C GLY A 48 7.91 5.12 9.81
N LEU A 49 7.06 5.65 8.92
CA LEU A 49 5.74 5.07 8.65
C LEU A 49 5.89 3.64 8.09
N PRO A 50 4.87 2.78 8.23
CA PRO A 50 4.84 1.53 7.50
C PRO A 50 4.91 1.78 5.99
N LEU A 51 5.66 0.93 5.28
CA LEU A 51 5.75 0.96 3.81
C LEU A 51 4.93 -0.19 3.24
N VAL A 52 3.90 0.12 2.45
CA VAL A 52 3.20 -0.86 1.62
C VAL A 52 3.82 -0.85 0.23
N THR A 53 4.27 -2.01 -0.23
CA THR A 53 4.74 -2.19 -1.62
C THR A 53 3.64 -2.86 -2.42
N LEU A 54 3.31 -2.32 -3.59
CA LEU A 54 2.31 -2.90 -4.50
C LEU A 54 2.87 -2.89 -5.93
N ARG A 55 2.92 -4.06 -6.56
CA ARG A 55 3.39 -4.21 -7.94
C ARG A 55 2.26 -4.60 -8.87
N LEU A 56 1.84 -3.63 -9.66
CA LEU A 56 0.81 -3.79 -10.66
C LEU A 56 1.46 -4.09 -12.01
N ASN A 57 0.86 -5.00 -12.77
CA ASN A 57 1.34 -5.37 -14.12
C ASN A 57 0.85 -4.39 -15.22
N HIS A 58 0.18 -3.32 -14.84
CA HIS A 58 -0.43 -2.34 -15.74
C HIS A 58 -0.08 -0.91 -15.32
N ARG A 59 -0.56 0.08 -16.10
CA ARG A 59 -0.43 1.51 -15.77
C ARG A 59 -1.17 1.82 -14.48
N ILE A 60 -0.52 2.55 -13.58
CA ILE A 60 -1.14 2.97 -12.31
C ILE A 60 -1.86 4.30 -12.52
N SER A 61 -3.11 4.36 -12.08
CA SER A 61 -3.83 5.62 -11.94
C SER A 61 -4.01 5.94 -10.45
N LEU A 62 -3.59 7.13 -10.01
CA LEU A 62 -3.69 7.51 -8.59
C LEU A 62 -5.13 7.77 -8.12
N ASP A 63 -6.06 7.92 -9.06
CA ASP A 63 -7.50 8.02 -8.84
C ASP A 63 -8.22 6.67 -8.97
N ASP A 64 -7.48 5.55 -9.11
CA ASP A 64 -8.06 4.22 -9.17
C ASP A 64 -8.86 3.94 -7.87
N PRO A 65 -10.16 3.59 -7.98
CA PRO A 65 -11.01 3.32 -6.82
C PRO A 65 -10.41 2.28 -5.86
N ALA A 66 -9.76 1.24 -6.38
CA ALA A 66 -9.18 0.20 -5.55
C ALA A 66 -7.92 0.66 -4.82
N LEU A 67 -7.17 1.61 -5.39
CA LEU A 67 -6.05 2.26 -4.71
C LEU A 67 -6.52 3.23 -3.63
N LEU A 68 -7.65 3.91 -3.84
CA LEU A 68 -8.28 4.75 -2.81
C LEU A 68 -8.85 3.92 -1.66
N ASP A 69 -9.55 2.84 -1.96
CA ASP A 69 -10.06 1.89 -0.96
C ASP A 69 -8.88 1.29 -0.16
N LEU A 70 -7.78 0.94 -0.83
CA LEU A 70 -6.54 0.49 -0.17
C LEU A 70 -5.99 1.55 0.78
N ALA A 71 -5.90 2.80 0.34
CA ALA A 71 -5.40 3.90 1.16
C ALA A 71 -6.29 4.14 2.40
N GLU A 72 -7.61 4.07 2.23
CA GLU A 72 -8.56 4.24 3.33
C GLU A 72 -8.46 3.12 4.36
N GLN A 73 -8.45 1.86 3.91
CA GLN A 73 -8.33 0.70 4.80
C GLN A 73 -6.97 0.66 5.51
N ALA A 74 -5.88 1.00 4.82
CA ALA A 74 -4.56 1.09 5.43
C ALA A 74 -4.52 2.18 6.51
N GLU A 75 -5.13 3.34 6.23
CA GLU A 75 -5.18 4.44 7.18
C GLU A 75 -6.02 4.14 8.42
N GLN A 76 -7.17 3.46 8.25
CA GLN A 76 -8.01 3.01 9.36
C GLN A 76 -7.32 1.94 10.22
N THR A 77 -6.51 1.06 9.60
CA THR A 77 -5.87 -0.06 10.30
C THR A 77 -4.58 0.32 10.99
N TRP A 78 -3.73 1.12 10.34
CA TRP A 78 -2.35 1.39 10.77
C TRP A 78 -2.04 2.89 10.96
N GLY A 79 -2.99 3.77 10.68
CA GLY A 79 -2.72 5.21 10.54
C GLY A 79 -2.04 5.52 9.20
N PRO A 80 -1.42 6.71 9.03
CA PRO A 80 -0.82 7.11 7.76
C PRO A 80 0.23 6.11 7.27
N VAL A 81 0.16 5.73 6.00
CA VAL A 81 1.05 4.73 5.38
C VAL A 81 1.74 5.32 4.15
N ASP A 82 2.98 4.90 3.89
CA ASP A 82 3.70 5.20 2.66
C ASP A 82 3.50 4.05 1.67
N PHE A 83 3.05 4.36 0.45
CA PHE A 83 2.89 3.41 -0.64
C PHE A 83 4.04 3.52 -1.61
N ALA A 84 4.68 2.40 -1.94
CA ALA A 84 5.57 2.26 -3.09
C ALA A 84 4.87 1.43 -4.18
N LEU A 85 4.42 2.11 -5.24
CA LEU A 85 3.64 1.54 -6.32
C LEU A 85 4.54 1.29 -7.55
N PHE A 86 4.67 0.04 -7.98
CA PHE A 86 5.40 -0.33 -9.19
C PHE A 86 4.40 -0.55 -10.33
N SER A 87 4.58 0.18 -11.43
CA SER A 87 3.77 0.02 -12.65
C SER A 87 4.41 -0.98 -13.60
N GLY A 88 3.61 -1.65 -14.43
CA GLY A 88 4.12 -2.44 -15.55
C GLY A 88 4.89 -1.63 -16.61
N GLU A 89 4.80 -0.30 -16.59
CA GLU A 89 5.47 0.58 -17.56
C GLU A 89 6.87 1.03 -17.12
N THR A 90 7.19 0.98 -15.82
CA THR A 90 8.46 1.48 -15.28
C THR A 90 8.95 0.65 -14.10
N ASN A 91 10.27 0.50 -13.99
CA ASN A 91 10.91 -0.16 -12.85
C ASN A 91 11.07 0.77 -11.64
N GLU A 92 10.83 2.07 -11.82
CA GLU A 92 10.90 3.06 -10.74
C GLU A 92 9.58 3.10 -9.95
N PRO A 93 9.60 2.84 -8.63
CA PRO A 93 8.39 2.91 -7.82
C PRO A 93 7.95 4.35 -7.62
N LEU A 94 6.65 4.59 -7.78
CA LEU A 94 6.02 5.83 -7.35
C LEU A 94 5.75 5.77 -5.85
N ARG A 95 6.32 6.70 -5.08
CA ARG A 95 6.05 6.82 -3.65
C ARG A 95 4.99 7.87 -3.36
N VAL A 96 3.96 7.49 -2.59
CA VAL A 96 2.84 8.36 -2.24
C VAL A 96 2.33 8.03 -0.84
N LEU A 97 2.03 9.05 -0.03
CA LEU A 97 1.39 8.85 1.28
C LEU A 97 -0.09 8.53 1.10
N SER A 98 -0.65 7.67 1.95
CA SER A 98 -2.09 7.33 1.97
C SER A 98 -2.95 8.59 1.99
N GLN A 99 -2.59 9.55 2.83
CA GLN A 99 -3.29 10.84 2.91
C GLN A 99 -3.27 11.63 1.61
N THR A 100 -2.22 11.50 0.79
CA THR A 100 -2.17 12.18 -0.51
C THR A 100 -3.18 11.58 -1.50
N LEU A 101 -3.43 10.27 -1.41
CA LEU A 101 -4.47 9.60 -2.20
C LEU A 101 -5.88 9.96 -1.70
N LEU A 102 -6.05 10.03 -0.38
CA LEU A 102 -7.33 10.37 0.26
C LEU A 102 -7.67 11.86 0.20
N ASP A 103 -6.67 12.74 0.09
CA ASP A 103 -6.89 14.18 -0.01
C ASP A 103 -7.60 14.50 -1.33
N GLN A 104 -8.87 14.91 -1.20
CA GLN A 104 -9.71 15.32 -2.32
C GLN A 104 -9.10 16.46 -3.13
N ARG A 105 -8.11 17.20 -2.61
CA ARG A 105 -7.36 18.22 -3.37
C ARG A 105 -6.64 17.67 -4.59
N TRP A 106 -6.33 16.37 -4.64
CA TRP A 106 -5.81 15.74 -5.86
C TRP A 106 -6.84 15.75 -7.00
N ARG A 107 -8.13 15.60 -6.68
CA ARG A 107 -9.24 15.57 -7.65
C ARG A 107 -9.52 16.94 -8.30
N TRP A 108 -9.04 18.05 -7.72
CA TRP A 108 -9.33 19.41 -8.22
C TRP A 108 -8.53 19.82 -9.46
N ARG A 109 -7.56 19.03 -9.92
CA ARG A 109 -6.90 19.29 -11.22
C ARG A 109 -7.63 18.69 -12.43
N GLN A 110 -8.78 18.04 -12.23
CA GLN A 110 -9.59 17.44 -13.31
C GLN A 110 -10.99 18.03 -13.49
N SER A 111 -11.31 19.18 -12.89
CA SER A 111 -12.51 19.93 -13.26
C SER A 111 -12.14 21.01 -14.29
N PRO A 112 -12.31 20.76 -15.60
CA PRO A 112 -12.40 21.87 -16.54
C PRO A 112 -13.71 22.60 -16.25
N SER A 113 -13.61 23.86 -15.87
CA SER A 113 -14.70 24.83 -16.05
C SER A 113 -15.00 25.01 -17.54
#